data_AF-A0A7L0LWE5-F1
#
_entry.id   AF-A0A7L0LWE5-F1
#
_cell.length_a   1.000
_cell.length_b   1.000
_cell.length_c   1.000
_cell.angle_alpha   90.00
_cell.angle_beta   90.00
_cell.angle_gamma   90.00
#
_symmetry.space_group_name_H-M   'P 1'
#
loop_
_entity.id
_entity.type
_entity.pdbx_description
1 polymer ?
#
loop_
_entity_poly.entity_id
_entity_poly.type
_entity_poly.pdbx_seq_one_letter_code
_entity_poly.pdbx_strand_id
1 'polypeptide(L)'
;YGVTPVSPQVSCSVGRAEAPVHHGAALPQGLDSSLQHWGVVAPGQRQALAKRLRVAAEATMAAVLATEAELSPEQRGGARAHTDIMGVDFLLACVDDSLELVALSTNSQRCLETCLLAEAMGRAVGQPHGDTARLLAEAMLHRAQRHLIEGKDILLIGAGGISKSFVWDAARDYGLRVRGTGC
;
A
#
# COMPACT_ATOMS: atom_id res chain seq x y z
N TYR A 1 14.34 9.12 -1.00
CA TYR A 1 13.61 7.93 -1.51
C TYR A 1 12.15 8.27 -1.80
N GLY A 2 11.70 8.06 -3.04
CA GLY A 2 10.29 8.02 -3.40
C GLY A 2 9.72 6.64 -3.05
N VAL A 3 8.58 6.61 -2.37
CA VAL A 3 7.90 5.35 -2.04
C VAL A 3 7.33 4.80 -3.34
N THR A 4 7.99 3.80 -3.94
CA THR A 4 7.38 3.03 -5.01
C THR A 4 6.27 2.18 -4.38
N PRO A 5 5.01 2.32 -4.79
CA PRO A 5 3.92 1.51 -4.26
C PRO A 5 4.27 0.03 -4.45
N VAL A 6 4.23 -0.73 -3.35
CA VAL A 6 4.38 -2.19 -3.41
C VAL A 6 3.06 -2.77 -3.94
N SER A 7 3.16 -3.85 -4.73
CA SER A 7 2.06 -4.47 -5.48
C SER A 7 0.71 -4.49 -4.75
N PRO A 8 -0.40 -4.09 -5.41
CA PRO A 8 -1.72 -4.15 -4.81
C PRO A 8 -2.12 -5.61 -4.57
N GLN A 9 -2.37 -5.97 -3.31
CA GLN A 9 -3.13 -7.17 -2.97
C GLN A 9 -4.61 -6.87 -3.29
N VAL A 10 -5.26 -7.79 -4.01
CA VAL A 10 -6.70 -7.68 -4.31
C VAL A 10 -7.42 -8.76 -3.53
N SER A 11 -8.29 -8.33 -2.63
CA SER A 11 -9.22 -9.20 -1.91
C SER A 11 -10.64 -8.81 -2.30
N CYS A 12 -11.52 -9.79 -2.46
CA CYS A 12 -12.90 -9.59 -2.83
C CYS A 12 -13.82 -10.08 -1.71
N SER A 13 -14.95 -9.43 -1.56
CA SER A 13 -16.00 -9.84 -0.62
C SER A 13 -17.30 -9.97 -1.39
N VAL A 14 -17.98 -11.10 -1.25
CA VAL A 14 -19.30 -11.31 -1.86
C VAL A 14 -20.36 -11.11 -0.77
N GLY A 15 -21.21 -10.11 -0.97
CA GLY A 15 -22.38 -9.84 -0.14
C GLY A 15 -23.61 -10.61 -0.59
N ARG A 16 -24.62 -10.68 0.27
CA ARG A 16 -25.93 -11.24 -0.08
C ARG A 16 -26.70 -10.21 -0.91
N ALA A 17 -27.39 -10.66 -1.97
CA ALA A 17 -28.11 -9.75 -2.88
C ALA A 17 -29.23 -8.97 -2.17
N GLU A 18 -29.81 -9.58 -1.14
CA GLU A 18 -30.89 -9.05 -0.32
C GLU A 18 -30.45 -8.08 0.78
N ALA A 19 -29.15 -7.81 0.92
CA ALA A 19 -28.61 -6.95 1.97
C ALA A 19 -27.71 -5.85 1.38
N PRO A 20 -27.66 -4.66 2.00
CA PRO A 20 -26.69 -3.64 1.63
C PRO A 20 -25.26 -4.18 1.71
N VAL A 21 -24.43 -3.75 0.77
CA VAL A 21 -23.00 -4.08 0.78
C VAL A 21 -22.36 -3.48 2.03
N HIS A 22 -21.68 -4.31 2.82
CA HIS A 22 -20.98 -3.90 4.03
C HIS A 22 -19.75 -4.76 4.25
N HIS A 23 -18.66 -4.15 4.73
CA HIS A 23 -17.37 -4.81 4.93
C HIS A 23 -17.36 -5.90 6.03
N GLY A 24 -18.38 -5.93 6.89
CA GLY A 24 -18.37 -6.74 8.12
C GLY A 24 -18.96 -8.15 8.06
N ALA A 25 -19.66 -8.56 6.99
CA ALA A 25 -20.30 -9.89 6.94
C ALA A 25 -19.98 -10.72 5.70
N ALA A 26 -18.82 -10.51 5.10
CA ALA A 26 -18.39 -11.29 3.95
C ALA A 26 -17.00 -11.89 4.21
N LEU A 27 -16.89 -13.21 3.98
CA LEU A 27 -15.61 -13.89 3.98
C LEU A 27 -14.79 -13.40 2.79
N PRO A 28 -13.52 -12.99 2.98
CA PRO A 28 -12.68 -12.62 1.86
C PRO A 28 -12.44 -13.82 0.95
N GLN A 29 -12.59 -13.59 -0.34
CA GLN A 29 -12.38 -14.53 -1.43
C GLN A 29 -11.42 -13.93 -2.45
N GLY A 30 -10.70 -14.80 -3.16
CA GLY A 30 -9.89 -14.37 -4.30
C GLY A 30 -10.76 -13.79 -5.41
N LEU A 31 -10.24 -12.80 -6.13
CA LEU A 31 -10.92 -12.20 -7.29
C LEU A 31 -11.32 -13.26 -8.32
N ASP A 32 -10.42 -14.18 -8.66
CA ASP A 32 -10.70 -15.22 -9.65
C ASP A 32 -11.86 -16.11 -9.24
N SER A 33 -11.86 -16.61 -8.00
CA SER A 33 -12.94 -17.44 -7.44
C SER A 33 -14.28 -16.71 -7.37
N SER A 34 -14.25 -15.41 -7.05
CA SER A 34 -15.45 -14.56 -7.00
C SER A 34 -16.05 -14.37 -8.40
N LEU A 35 -15.20 -14.10 -9.39
CA LEU A 35 -15.62 -13.93 -10.78
C LEU A 35 -16.15 -15.22 -11.39
N GLN A 36 -15.55 -16.37 -11.05
CA GLN A 36 -16.07 -17.68 -11.45
C GLN A 36 -17.47 -17.95 -10.87
N HIS A 37 -17.67 -17.67 -9.57
CA HIS A 37 -19.00 -17.77 -8.94
C HIS A 37 -20.04 -16.85 -9.57
N TRP A 38 -19.60 -15.68 -10.04
CA TRP A 38 -20.46 -14.72 -10.72
C TRP A 38 -20.72 -15.06 -12.20
N GLY A 39 -20.20 -16.19 -12.70
CA GLY A 39 -20.45 -16.66 -14.07
C GLY A 39 -19.45 -16.15 -15.11
N VAL A 40 -18.40 -15.44 -14.72
CA VAL A 40 -17.32 -15.00 -15.62
C VAL A 40 -16.38 -16.16 -15.89
N VAL A 41 -16.78 -17.06 -16.79
CA VAL A 41 -16.11 -18.34 -17.05
C VAL A 41 -14.86 -18.23 -17.93
N ALA A 42 -14.74 -17.20 -18.77
CA ALA A 42 -13.59 -17.03 -19.66
C ALA A 42 -12.35 -16.53 -18.90
N PRO A 43 -11.23 -17.29 -18.87
CA PRO A 43 -10.01 -16.86 -18.16
C PRO A 43 -9.45 -15.53 -18.65
N GLY A 44 -9.49 -15.28 -19.95
CA GLY A 44 -9.03 -14.02 -20.54
C GLY A 44 -9.84 -12.80 -20.06
N GLN A 45 -11.15 -12.96 -19.85
CA GLN A 45 -12.01 -11.90 -19.31
C GLN A 45 -11.67 -11.61 -17.84
N ARG A 46 -11.47 -12.66 -17.03
CA ARG A 46 -11.06 -12.50 -15.62
C ARG A 46 -9.70 -11.82 -15.50
N GLN A 47 -8.72 -12.21 -16.33
CA GLN A 47 -7.39 -11.60 -16.34
C GLN A 47 -7.45 -10.13 -16.78
N ALA A 48 -8.24 -9.82 -17.81
CA ALA A 48 -8.44 -8.44 -18.27
C ALA A 48 -9.07 -7.58 -17.17
N LEU A 49 -10.03 -8.12 -16.43
CA LEU A 49 -10.66 -7.42 -15.32
C LEU A 49 -9.71 -7.21 -14.14
N ALA A 50 -8.93 -8.23 -13.77
CA ALA A 50 -7.90 -8.10 -12.75
C ALA A 50 -6.86 -7.01 -13.11
N LYS A 51 -6.46 -6.94 -14.38
CA LYS A 51 -5.58 -5.88 -14.88
C LYS A 51 -6.24 -4.51 -14.80
N ARG A 52 -7.52 -4.38 -15.18
CA ARG A 52 -8.28 -3.12 -15.09
C ARG A 52 -8.40 -2.65 -13.64
N LEU A 53 -8.74 -3.54 -12.71
CA LEU A 53 -8.80 -3.26 -11.27
C LEU A 53 -7.47 -2.74 -10.75
N ARG A 54 -6.38 -3.43 -11.08
CA ARG A 54 -5.03 -3.01 -10.68
C ARG A 54 -4.68 -1.61 -11.19
N VAL A 55 -4.88 -1.36 -12.48
CA VAL A 55 -4.59 -0.05 -13.08
C VAL A 55 -5.44 1.05 -12.44
N ALA A 56 -6.74 0.79 -12.20
CA ALA A 56 -7.62 1.75 -11.56
C ALA A 56 -7.21 2.02 -10.09
N ALA A 57 -6.79 1.00 -9.36
CA ALA A 57 -6.30 1.15 -7.99
C ALA A 57 -5.01 1.99 -7.95
N GLU A 58 -4.03 1.65 -8.79
CA GLU A 58 -2.77 2.38 -8.92
C GLU A 58 -3.00 3.85 -9.32
N ALA A 59 -3.91 4.11 -10.27
CA ALA A 59 -4.29 5.47 -10.67
C ALA A 59 -4.98 6.25 -9.54
N THR A 60 -5.88 5.60 -8.78
CA THR A 60 -6.56 6.21 -7.63
C THR A 60 -5.55 6.56 -6.54
N MET A 61 -4.64 5.64 -6.22
CA MET A 61 -3.56 5.88 -5.25
C MET A 61 -2.66 7.04 -5.69
N ALA A 62 -2.26 7.07 -6.96
CA ALA A 62 -1.44 8.16 -7.49
C ALA A 62 -2.16 9.52 -7.39
N ALA A 63 -3.46 9.56 -7.70
CA ALA A 63 -4.25 10.77 -7.56
C ALA A 63 -4.32 11.26 -6.11
N VAL A 64 -4.57 10.36 -5.14
CA VAL A 64 -4.58 10.73 -3.72
C VAL A 64 -3.22 11.22 -3.24
N LEU A 65 -2.13 10.54 -3.62
CA LEU A 65 -0.77 10.98 -3.27
C LEU A 65 -0.42 12.35 -3.88
N ALA A 66 -0.89 12.62 -5.11
CA ALA A 66 -0.72 13.93 -5.73
C ALA A 66 -1.49 15.01 -4.96
N THR A 67 -2.74 14.74 -4.57
CA THR A 67 -3.52 15.66 -3.72
C THR A 67 -2.86 15.88 -2.36
N GLU A 68 -2.33 14.83 -1.72
CA GLU A 68 -1.61 14.97 -0.46
C GLU A 68 -0.35 15.84 -0.57
N ALA A 69 0.31 15.85 -1.74
CA ALA A 69 1.49 16.67 -1.98
C ALA A 69 1.19 18.17 -2.05
N GLU A 70 -0.06 18.54 -2.35
CA GLU A 70 -0.52 19.93 -2.41
C GLU A 70 -0.93 20.49 -1.03
N LEU A 71 -1.12 19.62 -0.03
CA LEU A 71 -1.52 20.00 1.31
C LEU A 71 -0.35 20.52 2.14
N SER A 72 -0.62 21.55 2.97
CA SER A 72 0.34 21.99 3.99
C SER A 72 0.57 20.90 5.04
N PRO A 73 1.72 20.92 5.74
CA PRO A 73 1.97 20.01 6.85
C PRO A 73 0.81 19.92 7.84
N GLU A 74 0.22 21.05 8.23
CA GLU A 74 -0.88 21.12 9.18
C GLU A 74 -2.15 20.46 8.62
N GLN A 75 -2.46 20.69 7.34
CA GLN A 75 -3.61 20.09 6.66
C GLN A 75 -3.48 18.56 6.53
N ARG A 76 -2.25 18.05 6.38
CA ARG A 76 -1.98 16.61 6.35
C ARG A 76 -2.10 15.95 7.73
N GLY A 77 -2.15 16.72 8.82
CA GLY A 77 -2.11 16.20 10.20
C GLY A 77 -0.73 16.28 10.85
N GLY A 78 0.15 17.15 10.34
CA GLY A 78 1.49 17.43 10.83
C GLY A 78 2.58 17.11 9.80
N ALA A 79 3.78 17.66 10.00
CA ALA A 79 4.93 17.50 9.10
C ALA A 79 5.39 16.05 8.86
N ARG A 80 4.89 15.09 9.65
CA ARG A 80 5.23 13.66 9.57
C ARG A 80 4.04 12.77 9.22
N ALA A 81 2.88 13.35 8.96
CA ALA A 81 1.72 12.59 8.52
C ALA A 81 1.99 12.05 7.10
N HIS A 82 1.83 10.74 6.94
CA HIS A 82 2.12 10.04 5.70
C HIS A 82 1.17 8.85 5.55
N THR A 83 0.68 8.62 4.34
CA THR A 83 -0.13 7.45 4.00
C THR A 83 0.78 6.29 3.62
N ASP A 84 0.78 5.22 4.43
CA ASP A 84 1.59 4.01 4.17
C ASP A 84 0.82 2.91 3.47
N ILE A 85 -0.47 2.84 3.79
CA ILE A 85 -1.38 1.84 3.29
C ILE A 85 -2.63 2.55 2.83
N MET A 86 -3.09 2.15 1.66
CA MET A 86 -4.33 2.63 1.07
C MET A 86 -5.02 1.43 0.41
N GLY A 87 -6.22 1.13 0.88
CA GLY A 87 -7.16 0.30 0.15
C GLY A 87 -8.03 1.17 -0.75
N VAL A 88 -8.44 0.61 -1.87
CA VAL A 88 -9.42 1.21 -2.77
C VAL A 88 -10.56 0.21 -2.92
N ASP A 89 -11.76 0.63 -2.55
CA ASP A 89 -12.97 -0.17 -2.69
C ASP A 89 -13.54 0.04 -4.08
N PHE A 90 -13.81 -1.06 -4.80
CA PHE A 90 -14.45 -1.04 -6.10
C PHE A 90 -15.79 -1.76 -6.06
N LEU A 91 -16.77 -1.19 -6.76
CA LEU A 91 -17.96 -1.90 -7.19
C LEU A 91 -17.74 -2.42 -8.61
N LEU A 92 -18.02 -3.70 -8.80
CA LEU A 92 -18.14 -4.31 -10.12
C LEU A 92 -19.63 -4.44 -10.44
N ALA A 93 -20.09 -3.71 -11.45
CA ALA A 93 -21.48 -3.73 -11.91
C ALA A 93 -21.59 -4.40 -13.27
N CYS A 94 -22.71 -5.08 -13.53
CA CYS A 94 -23.08 -5.54 -14.87
C CYS A 94 -24.15 -4.58 -15.41
N VAL A 95 -23.84 -3.86 -16.48
CA VAL A 95 -24.72 -2.91 -17.16
C VAL A 95 -24.76 -3.32 -18.64
N ASP A 96 -25.94 -3.66 -19.16
CA ASP A 96 -26.14 -4.09 -20.56
C ASP A 96 -25.13 -5.15 -21.03
N ASP A 97 -24.99 -6.23 -20.24
CA ASP A 97 -24.03 -7.34 -20.44
C ASP A 97 -22.53 -6.93 -20.41
N SER A 98 -22.23 -5.69 -20.02
CA SER A 98 -20.87 -5.18 -19.84
C SER A 98 -20.49 -5.07 -18.37
N LEU A 99 -19.22 -5.40 -18.06
CA LEU A 99 -18.67 -5.27 -16.72
C LEU A 99 -18.01 -3.92 -16.51
N GLU A 100 -18.62 -3.11 -15.66
CA GLU A 100 -18.17 -1.78 -15.28
C GLU A 100 -17.56 -1.75 -13.88
N LEU A 101 -16.49 -0.97 -13.73
CA LEU A 101 -15.75 -0.79 -12.48
C LEU A 101 -15.96 0.64 -11.98
N VAL A 102 -16.45 0.76 -10.75
CA VAL A 102 -16.67 2.07 -10.10
C VAL A 102 -15.86 2.10 -8.80
N ALA A 103 -14.95 3.06 -8.67
CA ALA A 103 -14.26 3.32 -7.41
C ALA A 103 -15.24 3.97 -6.42
N LEU A 104 -15.35 3.42 -5.22
CA LEU A 104 -16.30 3.88 -4.20
C LEU A 104 -15.62 4.72 -3.13
N SER A 105 -14.52 4.22 -2.58
CA SER A 105 -13.83 4.84 -1.43
C SER A 105 -12.38 4.42 -1.36
N THR A 106 -11.59 5.24 -0.66
CA THR A 106 -10.27 4.85 -0.16
C THR A 106 -10.36 4.58 1.33
N ASN A 107 -9.74 3.49 1.81
CA ASN A 107 -9.77 3.11 3.22
C ASN A 107 -8.49 2.37 3.61
N SER A 108 -7.79 2.86 4.63
CA SER A 108 -6.54 2.26 5.12
C SER A 108 -6.75 1.23 6.22
N GLN A 109 -7.67 1.48 7.17
CA GLN A 109 -7.88 0.58 8.32
C GLN A 109 -8.54 -0.73 7.89
N ARG A 110 -9.65 -0.64 7.15
CA ARG A 110 -10.43 -1.82 6.77
C ARG A 110 -9.70 -2.67 5.73
N CYS A 111 -8.89 -2.07 4.87
CA CYS A 111 -8.10 -2.85 3.93
C CYS A 111 -7.05 -3.69 4.66
N LEU A 112 -6.45 -3.17 5.73
CA LEU A 112 -5.52 -3.93 6.55
C LEU A 112 -6.21 -5.11 7.23
N GLU A 113 -7.39 -4.91 7.83
CA GLU A 113 -8.20 -5.98 8.42
C GLU A 113 -8.50 -7.09 7.39
N THR A 114 -8.95 -6.72 6.20
CA THR A 114 -9.27 -7.67 5.11
C THR A 114 -8.03 -8.39 4.58
N CYS A 115 -6.90 -7.69 4.41
CA CYS A 115 -5.64 -8.30 4.00
C CYS A 115 -5.17 -9.33 5.03
N LEU A 116 -5.18 -8.98 6.32
CA LEU A 116 -4.77 -9.89 7.39
C LEU A 116 -5.66 -11.14 7.46
N LEU A 117 -6.98 -10.95 7.31
CA LEU A 117 -7.92 -12.07 7.28
C LEU A 117 -7.68 -12.98 6.06
N ALA A 118 -7.47 -12.39 4.87
CA ALA A 118 -7.18 -13.13 3.66
C ALA A 118 -5.84 -13.90 3.76
N GLU A 119 -4.80 -13.29 4.31
CA GLU A 119 -3.50 -13.92 4.56
C GLU A 119 -3.64 -15.09 5.56
N ALA A 120 -4.40 -14.91 6.63
CA ALA A 120 -4.66 -15.96 7.62
C ALA A 120 -5.44 -17.15 7.02
N MET A 121 -6.48 -16.87 6.23
CA MET A 121 -7.26 -17.89 5.53
C MET A 121 -6.42 -18.61 4.48
N GLY A 122 -5.58 -17.89 3.73
CA GLY A 122 -4.66 -18.45 2.76
C GLY A 122 -3.69 -19.46 3.40
N ARG A 123 -3.14 -19.15 4.58
CA ARG A 123 -2.28 -20.09 5.32
C ARG A 123 -2.99 -21.39 5.68
N ALA A 124 -4.27 -21.32 6.05
CA ALA A 124 -5.06 -22.52 6.37
C ALA A 124 -5.21 -23.48 5.18
N VAL A 125 -5.03 -22.98 3.95
CA VAL A 125 -5.07 -23.76 2.71
C VAL A 125 -3.71 -23.86 1.99
N GLY A 126 -2.61 -23.58 2.71
CA GLY A 126 -1.24 -23.76 2.20
C GLY A 126 -0.71 -22.66 1.28
N GLN A 127 -1.35 -21.49 1.22
CA GLN A 127 -0.81 -20.34 0.49
C GLN A 127 0.45 -19.76 1.18
N PRO A 128 1.34 -19.10 0.42
CA PRO A 128 2.48 -18.37 0.97
C PRO A 128 2.06 -17.35 2.02
N HIS A 129 2.99 -17.02 2.92
CA HIS A 129 2.75 -15.96 3.89
C HIS A 129 2.63 -14.62 3.14
N GLY A 130 1.58 -13.86 3.47
CA GLY A 130 1.55 -12.46 3.07
C GLY A 130 2.48 -11.61 3.94
N ASP A 131 2.78 -10.43 3.42
CA ASP A 131 3.79 -9.53 3.96
C ASP A 131 3.20 -8.20 4.47
N THR A 132 1.88 -8.02 4.43
CA THR A 132 1.25 -6.71 4.66
C THR A 132 1.57 -6.14 6.04
N ALA A 133 1.38 -6.95 7.11
CA ALA A 133 1.74 -6.54 8.47
C ALA A 133 3.22 -6.22 8.63
N ARG A 134 4.10 -7.04 8.02
CA ARG A 134 5.54 -6.86 8.07
C ARG A 134 5.96 -5.56 7.40
N LEU A 135 5.48 -5.30 6.19
CA LEU A 135 5.77 -4.09 5.41
C LEU A 135 5.27 -2.83 6.12
N LEU A 136 4.07 -2.87 6.72
CA LEU A 136 3.56 -1.76 7.54
C LEU A 136 4.47 -1.49 8.74
N ALA A 137 4.80 -2.54 9.49
CA ALA A 137 5.66 -2.42 10.66
C ALA A 137 7.04 -1.88 10.29
N GLU A 138 7.63 -2.37 9.19
CA GLU A 138 8.90 -1.88 8.66
C GLU A 138 8.82 -0.38 8.28
N ALA A 139 7.76 0.05 7.61
CA ALA A 139 7.56 1.45 7.26
C ALA A 139 7.44 2.33 8.53
N MET A 140 6.66 1.89 9.52
CA MET A 140 6.49 2.59 10.79
C MET A 140 7.81 2.68 11.58
N LEU A 141 8.54 1.57 11.69
CA LEU A 141 9.83 1.51 12.38
C LEU A 141 10.87 2.39 11.70
N HIS A 142 10.94 2.34 10.36
CA HIS A 142 11.86 3.18 9.59
C HIS A 142 11.58 4.67 9.82
N ARG A 143 10.30 5.09 9.86
CA ARG A 143 9.94 6.47 10.20
C ARG A 143 10.29 6.85 11.63
N ALA A 144 10.02 5.96 12.59
CA ALA A 144 10.36 6.20 13.99
C ALA A 144 11.87 6.35 14.18
N GLN A 145 12.67 5.47 13.57
CA GLN A 145 14.13 5.54 13.58
C GLN A 145 14.64 6.84 12.95
N ARG A 146 14.10 7.22 11.79
CA ARG A 146 14.43 8.49 11.14
C ARG A 146 14.12 9.68 12.05
N HIS A 147 12.95 9.70 12.68
CA HIS A 147 12.58 10.75 13.64
C HIS A 147 13.58 10.86 14.80
N LEU A 148 14.04 9.73 15.33
CA LEU A 148 14.98 9.70 16.45
C LEU A 148 16.35 10.26 16.11
N ILE A 149 16.77 10.21 14.85
CA ILE A 149 18.13 10.60 14.45
C ILE A 149 18.17 11.94 13.71
N GLU A 150 17.07 12.38 13.11
CA GLU A 150 16.97 13.65 12.39
C GLU A 150 17.49 14.84 13.21
N GLY A 151 18.26 15.72 12.56
CA GLY A 151 18.87 16.90 13.17
C GLY A 151 20.08 16.61 14.07
N LYS A 152 20.39 15.34 14.38
CA LYS A 152 21.57 15.00 15.18
C LYS A 152 22.86 15.21 14.39
N ASP A 153 23.91 15.55 15.13
CA ASP A 153 25.28 15.61 14.61
C ASP A 153 25.89 14.21 14.62
N ILE A 154 26.51 13.80 13.51
CA ILE A 154 27.34 12.59 13.44
C ILE A 154 28.79 12.97 13.12
N LEU A 155 29.75 12.31 13.78
CA LEU A 155 31.17 12.49 13.54
C LEU A 155 31.69 11.33 12.67
N LEU A 156 32.21 11.64 11.50
CA LEU A 156 32.83 10.64 10.62
C LEU A 156 34.35 10.65 10.81
N ILE A 157 34.90 9.55 11.37
CA ILE A 157 36.35 9.35 11.58
C ILE A 157 36.86 8.30 10.59
N GLY A 158 37.97 8.56 9.89
CA GLY A 158 38.62 7.59 9.00
C GLY A 158 38.14 7.60 7.53
N ALA A 159 38.18 8.76 6.87
CA ALA A 159 37.74 8.94 5.49
C ALA A 159 38.78 8.53 4.41
N GLY A 160 39.89 7.88 4.75
CA GLY A 160 40.93 7.50 3.79
C GLY A 160 40.59 6.25 2.96
N GLY A 161 40.78 6.32 1.64
CA GLY A 161 41.02 5.17 0.75
C GLY A 161 39.88 4.73 -0.19
N ILE A 162 38.61 4.93 0.16
CA ILE A 162 37.45 4.57 -0.67
C ILE A 162 36.40 5.68 -0.55
N SER A 163 35.80 6.10 -1.68
CA SER A 163 34.71 7.08 -1.71
C SER A 163 33.55 6.61 -0.82
N LYS A 164 33.27 7.37 0.23
CA LYS A 164 32.13 7.15 1.15
C LYS A 164 30.96 8.08 0.80
N SER A 165 30.76 8.39 -0.48
CA SER A 165 29.66 9.26 -0.96
C SER A 165 28.30 8.79 -0.45
N PHE A 166 28.09 7.47 -0.36
CA PHE A 166 26.87 6.87 0.19
C PHE A 166 26.56 7.30 1.63
N VAL A 167 27.57 7.61 2.46
CA VAL A 167 27.37 8.09 3.83
C VAL A 167 26.77 9.49 3.81
N TRP A 168 27.19 10.33 2.85
CA TRP A 168 26.67 11.67 2.68
C TRP A 168 25.24 11.66 2.12
N ASP A 169 24.97 10.76 1.17
CA ASP A 169 23.63 10.56 0.62
C ASP A 169 22.66 10.06 1.71
N ALA A 170 23.07 9.03 2.47
CA ALA A 170 22.31 8.54 3.61
C ALA A 170 22.12 9.64 4.68
N ALA A 171 23.16 10.37 5.04
CA ALA A 171 23.05 11.44 6.03
C ALA A 171 22.06 12.52 5.61
N ARG A 172 22.07 12.91 4.33
CA ARG A 172 21.09 13.84 3.77
C ARG A 172 19.67 13.27 3.84
N ASP A 173 19.51 12.00 3.46
CA ASP A 173 18.22 11.31 3.50
C ASP A 173 17.65 11.19 4.92
N TYR A 174 18.50 10.96 5.94
CA TYR A 174 18.09 10.90 7.33
C TYR A 174 18.02 12.27 8.03
N GLY A 175 18.38 13.36 7.35
CA GLY A 175 18.39 14.70 7.94
C GLY A 175 19.50 14.89 9.00
N LEU A 176 20.61 14.16 8.88
CA LEU A 176 21.76 14.20 9.78
C LEU A 176 22.73 15.32 9.42
N ARG A 177 23.37 15.90 10.43
CA ARG A 177 24.44 16.88 10.27
C ARG A 177 25.78 16.17 10.39
N VAL A 178 26.49 16.01 9.28
CA VAL A 178 27.80 15.33 9.29
C VAL A 178 28.90 16.33 9.60
N ARG A 179 29.70 16.03 10.61
CA ARG A 179 30.96 16.73 10.91
C ARG A 179 32.12 15.80 10.55
N GLY A 180 33.06 16.31 9.77
CA GLY A 180 34.29 15.59 9.45
C GLY A 180 35.45 16.12 10.28
N THR A 181 36.26 15.22 10.83
CA THR A 181 37.63 15.55 11.23
C THR A 181 38.54 15.10 10.09
N GLY A 182 39.10 16.05 9.35
CA GLY A 182 40.16 15.78 8.39
C GLY A 182 41.41 15.32 9.15
N CYS A 183 42.00 14.21 8.70
CA CYS A 183 43.42 13.93 8.87
C CYS A 183 44.12 14.27 7.56
#